data_AF-A0A9E1IMG9-F1
#
_entry.id   AF-A0A9E1IMG9-F1
#
_cell.length_a   1.000
_cell.length_b   1.000
_cell.length_c   1.000
_cell.angle_alpha   90.00
_cell.angle_beta   90.00
_cell.angle_gamma   90.00
#
_symmetry.space_group_name_H-M   'P 1'
#
loop_
_entity.id
_entity.type
_entity.pdbx_description
1 polymer ?
#
loop_
_entity_poly.entity_id
_entity_poly.type
_entity_poly.pdbx_seq_one_letter_code
_entity_poly.pdbx_strand_id
1 'polypeptide(L)'
;CNDCLKVNTTLGGDLRWSFLGQQNKIPFSAQVKFKTNIEVVDNNGVFSVTLAPKSIDELTVNIDKLDARVKGLAEGPIKNWVEDNLLAKVPPHKLGEFGDAKAPLRALKVLPANRGLRLGMLTSSPSPQAVAITDPKITDGWELDISMDSLLDIAKAKAFAAGPVAHDVVVEPTSLEIRRDNFSLGIRLWRIKGKGWWRDYTAKGTLELKPKKIKLTPSDVEEGDKSPGAVFVDPLAALGEGIILNAIEDAIATSLPTTKSTNLSGLKAKLNVANLTKSGGSLVITGDIELQDP
;
A
#
# COMPACT_ATOMS: atom_id res chain seq x y z
N CYS A 1 7.04 7.77 24.14
CA CYS A 1 7.04 7.76 22.66
C CYS A 1 5.59 7.62 22.26
N ASN A 2 4.98 8.69 21.74
CA ASN A 2 3.57 8.68 21.37
C ASN A 2 3.35 7.94 20.02
N ASP A 3 4.42 7.71 19.25
CA ASP A 3 4.37 7.15 17.88
C ASP A 3 5.10 5.81 17.71
N CYS A 4 5.31 5.04 18.77
CA CYS A 4 6.04 3.76 18.68
C CYS A 4 5.07 2.62 18.38
N LEU A 5 5.34 1.84 17.32
CA LEU A 5 4.67 0.57 17.10
C LEU A 5 5.19 -0.45 18.12
N LYS A 6 4.28 -1.22 18.72
CA LYS A 6 4.62 -2.34 19.59
C LYS A 6 4.58 -3.64 18.78
N VAL A 7 5.74 -4.27 18.60
CA VAL A 7 5.85 -5.55 17.89
C VAL A 7 6.09 -6.66 18.90
N ASN A 8 5.26 -7.69 18.88
CA ASN A 8 5.47 -8.89 19.70
C ASN A 8 6.18 -9.96 18.86
N THR A 9 7.27 -10.51 19.37
CA THR A 9 7.98 -11.63 18.74
C THR A 9 8.24 -12.73 19.75
N THR A 10 8.36 -13.96 19.26
CA THR A 10 8.82 -15.10 20.06
C THR A 10 10.18 -15.54 19.55
N LEU A 11 11.18 -15.52 20.43
CA LEU A 11 12.50 -16.07 20.18
C LEU A 11 12.56 -17.47 20.81
N GLY A 12 13.15 -18.43 20.11
CA GLY A 12 13.41 -19.77 20.63
C GLY A 12 14.88 -20.14 20.48
N GLY A 13 15.39 -20.96 21.39
CA GLY A 13 16.75 -21.47 21.30
C GLY A 13 17.08 -22.49 22.39
N ASP A 14 18.33 -22.95 22.40
CA ASP A 14 18.84 -23.87 23.42
C ASP A 14 19.86 -23.15 24.31
N LEU A 15 19.64 -23.18 25.63
CA LEU A 15 20.67 -22.85 26.62
C LEU A 15 21.61 -24.04 26.77
N ARG A 16 22.89 -23.81 26.49
CA ARG A 16 23.94 -24.80 26.74
C ARG A 16 24.63 -24.46 28.05
N TRP A 17 24.69 -25.42 28.96
CA TRP A 17 25.44 -25.27 30.21
C TRP A 17 26.26 -26.52 30.50
N SER A 18 27.37 -26.34 31.22
CA SER A 18 28.20 -27.43 31.69
C SER A 18 28.39 -27.38 33.20
N PHE A 19 28.20 -28.52 33.85
CA PHE A 19 28.47 -28.69 35.27
C PHE A 19 29.05 -30.08 35.50
N LEU A 20 30.18 -30.16 36.21
CA LEU A 20 30.89 -31.42 36.47
C LEU A 20 31.15 -32.27 35.20
N GLY A 21 31.46 -31.62 34.07
CA GLY A 21 31.75 -32.30 32.80
C GLY A 21 30.52 -32.79 32.02
N GLN A 22 29.31 -32.67 32.57
CA GLN A 22 28.08 -32.92 31.80
C GLN A 22 27.68 -31.67 31.02
N GLN A 23 27.44 -31.81 29.72
CA GLN A 23 26.84 -30.77 28.88
C GLN A 23 25.36 -31.04 28.73
N ASN A 24 24.53 -30.07 29.11
CA ASN A 24 23.09 -30.16 28.97
C ASN A 24 22.57 -29.04 28.06
N LYS A 25 21.51 -29.35 27.31
CA LYS A 25 20.77 -28.40 26.47
C LYS A 25 19.36 -28.25 27.03
N ILE A 26 18.94 -27.02 27.28
CA ILE A 26 17.59 -26.72 27.76
C ILE A 26 16.94 -25.74 26.79
N PRO A 27 15.82 -26.12 26.15
CA PRO A 27 15.11 -25.19 25.28
C PRO A 27 14.54 -24.04 26.10
N PHE A 28 14.62 -22.84 25.55
CA PHE A 28 13.96 -21.65 26.10
C PHE A 28 13.16 -20.95 25.00
N SER A 29 12.12 -20.26 25.43
CA SER A 29 11.41 -19.29 24.61
C SER A 29 11.38 -17.94 25.31
N ALA A 30 11.47 -16.86 24.55
CA ALA A 30 11.35 -15.50 25.06
C ALA A 30 10.33 -14.74 24.21
N GLN A 31 9.29 -14.23 24.84
CA GLN A 31 8.37 -13.27 24.22
C GLN A 31 8.93 -11.87 24.44
N VAL A 32 9.20 -11.17 23.35
CA VAL A 32 9.80 -9.83 23.38
C VAL A 32 8.86 -8.86 22.70
N LYS A 33 8.54 -7.78 23.41
CA LYS A 33 7.79 -6.65 22.87
C LYS A 33 8.73 -5.49 22.63
N PHE A 34 8.91 -5.09 21.38
CA PHE A 34 9.75 -3.94 21.03
C PHE A 34 8.92 -2.68 20.90
N LYS A 35 9.47 -1.54 21.32
CA LYS A 35 9.14 -0.24 20.74
C LYS A 35 10.00 -0.07 19.50
N THR A 36 9.39 0.17 18.35
CA THR A 36 10.12 0.48 17.12
C THR A 36 10.14 1.97 16.84
N ASN A 37 11.24 2.44 16.27
CA ASN A 37 11.32 3.71 15.58
C ASN A 37 10.87 3.51 14.13
N ILE A 38 10.17 4.50 13.58
CA ILE A 38 9.76 4.52 12.18
C ILE A 38 10.57 5.60 11.50
N GLU A 39 11.38 5.20 10.53
CA GLU A 39 12.14 6.12 9.70
C GLU A 39 11.49 6.20 8.32
N VAL A 40 11.28 7.43 7.84
CA VAL A 40 10.73 7.72 6.51
C VAL A 40 11.75 8.58 5.78
N VAL A 41 12.31 8.05 4.69
CA VAL A 41 13.30 8.74 3.87
C VAL A 41 12.69 9.05 2.51
N ASP A 42 12.68 10.33 2.14
CA ASP A 42 12.27 10.79 0.80
C ASP A 42 13.47 10.78 -0.15
N ASN A 43 13.30 10.11 -1.29
CA ASN A 43 14.22 10.18 -2.42
C ASN A 43 13.44 10.61 -3.67
N ASN A 44 13.25 11.93 -3.82
CA ASN A 44 12.58 12.55 -4.97
C ASN A 44 11.14 12.04 -5.21
N GLY A 45 10.34 11.95 -4.14
CA GLY A 45 8.94 11.51 -4.21
C GLY A 45 8.76 9.99 -4.15
N VAL A 46 9.85 9.24 -3.95
CA VAL A 46 9.84 7.83 -3.57
C VAL A 46 10.22 7.74 -2.10
N PHE A 47 9.30 7.28 -1.26
CA PHE A 47 9.48 7.23 0.20
C PHE A 47 9.82 5.81 0.64
N SER A 48 10.99 5.64 1.26
CA SER A 48 11.37 4.38 1.91
C SER A 48 10.95 4.41 3.37
N VAL A 49 10.22 3.37 3.83
CA VAL A 49 9.85 3.23 5.23
C VAL A 49 10.60 2.08 5.88
N THR A 50 11.30 2.38 6.97
CA THR A 50 12.09 1.43 7.74
C THR A 50 11.63 1.42 9.20
N LEU A 51 11.42 0.23 9.75
CA LEU A 51 11.17 0.00 11.17
C LEU A 51 12.46 -0.46 11.83
N ALA A 52 12.96 0.28 12.81
CA ALA A 52 14.10 -0.14 13.60
C ALA A 52 13.67 -0.41 15.05
N PRO A 53 14.05 -1.54 15.67
CA PRO A 53 13.83 -1.72 17.10
C PRO A 53 14.60 -0.63 17.86
N LYS A 54 13.91 0.05 18.78
CA LYS A 54 14.49 1.14 19.58
C LYS A 54 14.77 0.71 21.01
N SER A 55 13.80 0.03 21.63
CA SER A 55 13.92 -0.46 22.99
C SER A 55 13.05 -1.68 23.20
N ILE A 56 13.36 -2.49 24.20
CA ILE A 56 12.48 -3.54 24.70
C ILE A 56 11.47 -2.89 25.66
N ASP A 57 10.18 -3.12 25.44
CA ASP A 57 9.07 -2.67 26.30
C ASP A 57 8.76 -3.74 27.35
N GLU A 58 8.74 -5.00 26.92
CA GLU A 58 8.37 -6.15 27.73
C GLU A 58 9.19 -7.36 27.29
N LEU A 59 9.68 -8.14 28.25
CA LEU A 59 10.41 -9.38 28.02
C LEU A 59 9.92 -10.43 29.00
N THR A 60 9.38 -11.52 28.47
CA THR A 60 8.97 -12.69 29.24
C THR A 60 9.79 -13.88 28.78
N VAL A 61 10.62 -14.43 29.67
CA VAL A 61 11.44 -15.61 29.39
C VAL A 61 10.77 -16.83 30.00
N ASN A 62 10.55 -17.86 29.19
CA ASN A 62 10.07 -19.16 29.61
C ASN A 62 11.17 -20.18 29.36
N ILE A 63 11.64 -20.82 30.43
CA ILE A 63 12.62 -21.90 30.34
C ILE A 63 11.93 -23.19 30.76
N ASP A 64 11.81 -24.12 29.83
CA ASP A 64 11.09 -25.36 30.06
C ASP A 64 11.92 -26.32 30.92
N LYS A 65 11.24 -27.13 31.74
CA LYS A 65 11.84 -28.26 32.49
C LYS A 65 12.93 -27.89 33.52
N LEU A 66 12.98 -26.63 33.95
CA LEU A 66 13.82 -26.19 35.06
C LEU A 66 13.03 -26.10 36.36
N ASP A 67 13.65 -26.55 37.45
CA ASP A 67 13.15 -26.30 38.81
C ASP A 67 13.06 -24.78 39.06
N ALA A 68 12.03 -24.36 39.80
CA ALA A 68 11.75 -22.95 40.05
C ALA A 68 12.95 -22.18 40.65
N ARG A 69 13.78 -22.84 41.47
CA ARG A 69 14.97 -22.22 42.06
C ARG A 69 16.05 -21.91 41.03
N VAL A 70 16.26 -22.83 40.08
CA VAL A 70 17.26 -22.67 39.02
C VAL A 70 16.74 -21.73 37.93
N LYS A 71 15.42 -21.73 37.68
CA LYS A 71 14.76 -20.82 36.75
C LYS A 71 15.01 -19.36 37.12
N GLY A 72 14.82 -18.97 38.38
CA GLY A 72 15.08 -17.59 38.83
C GLY A 72 16.55 -17.15 38.69
N LEU A 73 17.50 -18.10 38.79
CA LEU A 73 18.93 -17.81 38.60
C LEU A 73 19.29 -17.63 37.11
N ALA A 74 18.60 -18.33 36.20
CA ALA A 74 18.86 -18.26 34.77
C ALA A 74 18.12 -17.10 34.07
N GLU A 75 16.92 -16.73 34.55
CA GLU A 75 16.10 -15.67 33.95
C GLU A 75 16.81 -14.30 33.92
N GLY A 76 17.46 -13.91 35.03
CA GLY A 76 18.16 -12.63 35.12
C GLY A 76 19.28 -12.47 34.07
N PRO A 77 20.25 -13.40 34.00
CA PRO A 77 21.28 -13.39 32.97
C PRO A 77 20.74 -13.42 31.54
N ILE A 78 19.69 -14.21 31.26
CA ILE A 78 19.08 -14.25 29.92
C ILE A 78 18.43 -12.92 29.58
N LYS A 79 17.71 -12.32 30.53
CA LYS A 79 17.10 -11.00 30.37
C LYS A 79 18.14 -9.94 30.07
N ASN A 80 19.21 -9.88 30.86
CA ASN A 80 20.31 -8.93 30.62
C ASN A 80 20.97 -9.17 29.26
N TRP A 81 21.25 -10.44 28.91
CA TRP A 81 21.81 -10.77 27.60
C TRP A 81 20.90 -10.32 26.46
N VAL A 82 19.59 -10.56 26.58
CA VAL A 82 18.58 -10.12 25.61
C VAL A 82 18.57 -8.60 25.50
N GLU A 83 18.53 -7.88 26.62
CA GLU A 83 18.53 -6.41 26.63
C GLU A 83 19.80 -5.83 26.00
N ASP A 84 20.97 -6.39 26.31
CA ASP A 84 22.27 -5.90 25.86
C ASP A 84 22.56 -6.25 24.39
N ASN A 85 22.07 -7.38 23.89
CA ASN A 85 22.50 -7.92 22.60
C ASN A 85 21.39 -7.97 21.54
N LEU A 86 20.12 -8.12 21.93
CA LEU A 86 19.05 -8.36 20.97
C LEU A 86 18.81 -7.13 20.09
N LEU A 87 18.76 -5.93 20.70
CA LEU A 87 18.54 -4.69 19.96
C LEU A 87 19.62 -4.44 18.90
N ALA A 88 20.88 -4.76 19.22
CA ALA A 88 22.01 -4.63 18.29
C ALA A 88 21.99 -5.69 17.16
N LYS A 89 21.31 -6.82 17.37
CA LYS A 89 21.27 -7.94 16.42
C LYS A 89 20.02 -7.99 15.57
N VAL A 90 18.93 -7.32 15.97
CA VAL A 90 17.70 -7.26 15.17
C VAL A 90 17.88 -6.18 14.11
N PRO A 91 18.00 -6.54 12.82
CA PRO A 91 18.23 -5.56 11.77
C PRO A 91 16.99 -4.65 11.60
N PRO A 92 17.18 -3.40 11.16
CA PRO A 92 16.07 -2.59 10.68
C PRO A 92 15.30 -3.32 9.57
N HIS A 93 13.98 -3.25 9.63
CA HIS A 93 13.09 -3.89 8.70
C HIS A 93 12.50 -2.87 7.73
N LYS A 94 12.82 -3.00 6.44
CA LYS A 94 12.24 -2.16 5.38
C LYS A 94 10.84 -2.65 5.05
N LEU A 95 9.82 -1.84 5.35
CA LEU A 95 8.44 -2.15 4.99
C LEU A 95 8.20 -2.08 3.48
N GLY A 96 8.87 -1.13 2.83
CA GLY A 96 8.73 -0.95 1.40
C GLY A 96 9.18 0.43 0.93
N GLU A 97 8.97 0.64 -0.37
CA GLU A 97 9.08 1.95 -1.02
C GLU A 97 7.71 2.31 -1.56
N PHE A 98 7.31 3.56 -1.37
CA PHE A 98 5.99 4.08 -1.73
C PHE A 98 6.16 5.24 -2.71
N GLY A 99 5.37 5.23 -3.78
CA GLY A 99 5.56 6.12 -4.94
C GLY A 99 6.59 5.58 -5.94
N ASP A 100 6.59 6.18 -7.13
CA ASP A 100 7.60 5.91 -8.16
C ASP A 100 7.74 7.12 -9.12
N ALA A 101 8.56 6.97 -10.16
CA ALA A 101 8.74 8.03 -11.16
C ALA A 101 7.47 8.34 -11.97
N LYS A 102 6.50 7.42 -12.04
CA LYS A 102 5.25 7.59 -12.77
C LYS A 102 4.16 8.25 -11.93
N ALA A 103 4.18 8.01 -10.62
CA ALA A 103 3.27 8.51 -9.61
C ALA A 103 4.06 8.91 -8.34
N PRO A 104 4.80 10.04 -8.38
CA PRO A 104 5.55 10.49 -7.23
C PRO A 104 4.60 10.93 -6.11
N LEU A 105 4.99 10.62 -4.87
CA LEU A 105 4.30 11.14 -3.70
C LEU A 105 4.89 12.49 -3.30
N ARG A 106 4.07 13.36 -2.72
CA ARG A 106 4.51 14.64 -2.15
C ARG A 106 4.83 14.52 -0.67
N ALA A 107 4.15 13.61 0.02
CA ALA A 107 4.40 13.34 1.43
C ALA A 107 3.94 11.93 1.77
N LEU A 108 4.63 11.31 2.73
CA LEU A 108 4.23 10.08 3.38
C LEU A 108 4.25 10.29 4.89
N LYS A 109 3.17 9.92 5.57
CA LYS A 109 3.07 9.89 7.02
C LYS A 109 2.78 8.48 7.47
N VAL A 110 3.55 7.97 8.42
CA VAL A 110 3.29 6.67 9.03
C VAL A 110 2.81 6.90 10.46
N LEU A 111 1.70 6.27 10.81
CA LEU A 111 1.06 6.37 12.11
C LEU A 111 0.88 4.96 12.70
N PRO A 112 1.08 4.76 14.01
CA PRO A 112 0.68 3.52 14.65
C PRO A 112 -0.85 3.39 14.63
N ALA A 113 -1.35 2.16 14.50
CA ALA A 113 -2.75 1.79 14.63
C ALA A 113 -2.89 0.64 15.66
N ASN A 114 -4.11 0.40 16.14
CA ASN A 114 -4.38 -0.61 17.19
C ASN A 114 -3.79 -2.00 16.87
N ARG A 115 -3.77 -2.39 15.58
CA ARG A 115 -3.29 -3.70 15.10
C ARG A 115 -2.32 -3.60 13.91
N GLY A 116 -1.57 -2.51 13.79
CA GLY A 116 -0.62 -2.36 12.70
C GLY A 116 -0.14 -0.94 12.47
N LEU A 117 0.10 -0.61 11.21
CA LEU A 117 0.53 0.71 10.75
C LEU A 117 -0.48 1.28 9.78
N ARG A 118 -0.71 2.59 9.88
CA ARG A 118 -1.46 3.37 8.91
C ARG A 118 -0.47 4.23 8.13
N LEU A 119 -0.52 4.12 6.81
CA LEU A 119 0.29 4.93 5.91
C LEU A 119 -0.62 5.95 5.22
N GLY A 120 -0.47 7.22 5.58
CA GLY A 120 -1.12 8.34 4.91
C GLY A 120 -0.23 8.85 3.78
N MET A 121 -0.71 8.75 2.54
CA MET A 121 0.02 9.15 1.34
C MET A 121 -0.63 10.38 0.71
N LEU A 122 0.17 11.39 0.38
CA LEU A 122 -0.26 12.55 -0.39
C LEU A 122 0.33 12.44 -1.80
N THR A 123 -0.55 12.30 -2.80
CA THR A 123 -0.12 12.17 -4.20
C THR A 123 0.28 13.51 -4.81
N SER A 124 0.90 13.49 -5.99
CA SER A 124 1.13 14.67 -6.81
C SER A 124 -0.12 15.15 -7.58
N SER A 125 -1.33 14.71 -7.21
CA SER A 125 -2.56 15.23 -7.81
C SER A 125 -2.61 16.76 -7.68
N PRO A 126 -3.02 17.51 -8.73
CA PRO A 126 -3.22 18.94 -8.66
C PRO A 126 -4.21 19.38 -7.57
N SER A 127 -5.26 18.57 -7.35
CA SER A 127 -6.29 18.81 -6.32
C SER A 127 -6.43 17.56 -5.45
N PRO A 128 -5.47 17.29 -4.54
CA PRO A 128 -5.52 16.10 -3.72
C PRO A 128 -6.71 16.19 -2.76
N GLN A 129 -7.55 15.15 -2.75
CA GLN A 129 -8.67 15.05 -1.83
C GLN A 129 -8.34 14.11 -0.69
N ALA A 130 -8.76 14.50 0.52
CA ALA A 130 -8.63 13.63 1.68
C ALA A 130 -9.51 12.40 1.52
N VAL A 131 -8.97 11.24 1.87
CA VAL A 131 -9.77 10.03 2.03
C VAL A 131 -10.51 10.14 3.37
N ALA A 132 -11.80 9.83 3.37
CA ALA A 132 -12.55 9.66 4.60
C ALA A 132 -11.97 8.49 5.41
N ILE A 133 -11.29 8.81 6.50
CA ILE A 133 -10.73 7.81 7.41
C ILE A 133 -11.87 7.29 8.28
N THR A 134 -12.54 6.23 7.84
CA THR A 134 -13.25 5.35 8.79
C THR A 134 -12.22 4.54 9.54
N ASP A 135 -12.35 4.41 10.86
CA ASP A 135 -11.42 3.56 11.61
C ASP A 135 -11.43 2.15 11.01
N PRO A 136 -10.29 1.67 10.50
CA PRO A 136 -10.23 0.44 9.73
C PRO A 136 -10.61 -0.72 10.64
N LYS A 137 -11.64 -1.46 10.25
CA LYS A 137 -12.07 -2.70 10.94
C LYS A 137 -11.27 -3.91 10.46
N ILE A 138 -10.00 -3.71 10.11
CA ILE A 138 -9.17 -4.80 9.62
C ILE A 138 -8.77 -5.64 10.82
N THR A 139 -9.25 -6.88 10.86
CA THR A 139 -8.82 -7.86 11.86
C THR A 139 -7.50 -8.50 11.44
N ASP A 140 -7.34 -8.76 10.14
CA ASP A 140 -6.18 -9.37 9.48
C ASP A 140 -6.04 -8.80 8.06
N GLY A 141 -4.82 -8.79 7.50
CA GLY A 141 -4.57 -8.38 6.12
C GLY A 141 -4.13 -6.93 5.95
N TRP A 142 -4.55 -6.30 4.85
CA TRP A 142 -4.30 -4.90 4.54
C TRP A 142 -5.51 -4.25 3.84
N GLU A 143 -5.60 -2.93 3.93
CA GLU A 143 -6.60 -2.09 3.26
C GLU A 143 -5.89 -0.86 2.70
N LEU A 144 -6.33 -0.45 1.52
CA LEU A 144 -5.88 0.76 0.84
C LEU A 144 -7.11 1.52 0.39
N ASP A 145 -7.24 2.74 0.89
CA ASP A 145 -8.23 3.68 0.43
C ASP A 145 -7.59 4.71 -0.51
N ILE A 146 -8.17 4.86 -1.70
CA ILE A 146 -7.71 5.81 -2.70
C ILE A 146 -8.86 6.76 -3.03
N SER A 147 -8.63 8.08 -2.92
CA SER A 147 -9.61 9.06 -3.38
C SER A 147 -9.83 8.94 -4.90
N MET A 148 -11.07 8.71 -5.32
CA MET A 148 -11.41 8.63 -6.75
C MET A 148 -11.19 9.96 -7.46
N ASP A 149 -11.42 11.10 -6.78
CA ASP A 149 -11.16 12.43 -7.33
C ASP A 149 -9.66 12.63 -7.59
N SER A 150 -8.81 12.14 -6.69
CA SER A 150 -7.36 12.18 -6.88
C SER A 150 -6.91 11.33 -8.07
N LEU A 151 -7.52 10.15 -8.26
CA LEU A 151 -7.26 9.31 -9.44
C LEU A 151 -7.70 10.01 -10.73
N LEU A 152 -8.89 10.64 -10.71
CA LEU A 152 -9.43 11.38 -11.84
C LEU A 152 -8.53 12.56 -12.22
N ASP A 153 -8.04 13.32 -11.24
CA ASP A 153 -7.18 14.48 -11.48
C ASP A 153 -5.78 14.08 -11.99
N ILE A 154 -5.23 12.94 -11.55
CA ILE A 154 -4.02 12.36 -12.15
C ILE A 154 -4.29 11.99 -13.61
N ALA A 155 -5.43 11.36 -13.90
CA ALA A 155 -5.80 10.98 -15.26
C ALA A 155 -5.99 12.21 -16.17
N LYS A 156 -6.64 13.27 -15.67
CA LYS A 156 -6.75 14.57 -16.37
C LYS A 156 -5.38 15.16 -16.68
N ALA A 157 -4.49 15.23 -15.69
CA ALA A 157 -3.15 15.78 -15.88
C ALA A 157 -2.36 15.01 -16.95
N LYS A 158 -2.46 13.68 -16.97
CA LYS A 158 -1.82 12.83 -18.00
C LYS A 158 -2.45 13.02 -19.37
N ALA A 159 -3.78 13.11 -19.45
CA ALA A 159 -4.49 13.35 -20.72
C ALA A 159 -4.09 14.71 -21.33
N PHE A 160 -4.06 15.77 -20.53
CA PHE A 160 -3.62 17.09 -21.00
C PHE A 160 -2.14 17.11 -21.40
N ALA A 161 -1.27 16.43 -20.66
CA ALA A 161 0.15 16.33 -20.98
C ALA A 161 0.41 15.58 -22.30
N ALA A 162 -0.43 14.59 -22.64
CA ALA A 162 -0.36 13.89 -23.91
C ALA A 162 -0.76 14.78 -25.11
N GLY A 163 -1.55 15.84 -24.84
CA GLY A 163 -2.00 16.79 -25.85
C GLY A 163 -3.18 16.28 -26.68
N PRO A 164 -3.44 16.90 -27.84
CA PRO A 164 -4.55 16.51 -28.71
C PRO A 164 -4.30 15.14 -29.36
N VAL A 165 -5.32 14.29 -29.34
CA VAL A 165 -5.39 13.03 -30.09
C VAL A 165 -5.98 13.29 -31.49
N ALA A 166 -6.39 12.24 -32.20
CA ALA A 166 -6.98 12.31 -33.53
C ALA A 166 -7.98 13.48 -33.72
N HIS A 167 -7.88 14.17 -34.85
CA HIS A 167 -8.73 15.31 -35.23
C HIS A 167 -8.67 16.53 -34.30
N ASP A 168 -7.52 16.77 -33.66
CA ASP A 168 -7.29 17.92 -32.77
C ASP A 168 -8.25 17.95 -31.58
N VAL A 169 -8.56 16.76 -31.05
CA VAL A 169 -9.44 16.57 -29.91
C VAL A 169 -8.59 16.35 -28.66
N VAL A 170 -8.86 17.10 -27.60
CA VAL A 170 -8.31 16.87 -26.27
C VAL A 170 -9.34 16.12 -25.44
N VAL A 171 -8.90 15.10 -24.71
CA VAL A 171 -9.76 14.25 -23.89
C VAL A 171 -9.65 14.68 -22.43
N GLU A 172 -10.78 14.99 -21.79
CA GLU A 172 -10.86 15.35 -20.38
C GLU A 172 -11.70 14.32 -19.61
N PRO A 173 -11.13 13.53 -18.70
CA PRO A 173 -11.90 12.76 -17.73
C PRO A 173 -12.73 13.68 -16.82
N THR A 174 -14.04 13.49 -16.73
CA THR A 174 -14.95 14.35 -15.93
C THR A 174 -15.50 13.68 -14.69
N SER A 175 -15.61 12.36 -14.67
CA SER A 175 -16.03 11.58 -13.51
C SER A 175 -15.47 10.16 -13.56
N LEU A 176 -15.23 9.55 -12.41
CA LEU A 176 -14.79 8.15 -12.31
C LEU A 176 -15.61 7.44 -11.23
N GLU A 177 -16.18 6.31 -11.61
CA GLU A 177 -16.76 5.36 -10.68
C GLU A 177 -16.16 3.98 -10.93
N ILE A 178 -15.58 3.39 -9.90
CA ILE A 178 -15.07 2.02 -9.91
C ILE A 178 -15.91 1.18 -8.96
N ARG A 179 -16.35 0.03 -9.43
CA ARG A 179 -17.05 -1.01 -8.65
C ARG A 179 -16.24 -2.31 -8.72
N ARG A 180 -16.78 -3.39 -8.14
CA ARG A 180 -16.07 -4.66 -7.98
C ARG A 180 -15.55 -5.25 -9.30
N ASP A 181 -16.36 -5.22 -10.35
CA ASP A 181 -16.12 -5.88 -11.63
C ASP A 181 -16.33 -4.96 -12.84
N ASN A 182 -16.68 -3.70 -12.61
CA ASN A 182 -16.97 -2.73 -13.65
C ASN A 182 -16.49 -1.33 -13.26
N PHE A 183 -16.37 -0.48 -14.28
CA PHE A 183 -16.13 0.94 -14.11
C PHE A 183 -17.01 1.76 -15.04
N SER A 184 -17.23 3.01 -14.65
CA SER A 184 -17.85 4.06 -15.46
C SER A 184 -16.97 5.30 -15.43
N LEU A 185 -16.63 5.82 -16.59
CA LEU A 185 -15.74 6.97 -16.78
C LEU A 185 -16.47 8.01 -17.63
N GLY A 186 -16.80 9.16 -17.03
CA GLY A 186 -17.26 10.32 -17.77
C GLY A 186 -16.09 11.00 -18.47
N ILE A 187 -16.31 11.42 -19.71
CA ILE A 187 -15.30 12.00 -20.58
C ILE A 187 -15.91 13.16 -21.34
N ARG A 188 -15.17 14.27 -21.45
CA ARG A 188 -15.46 15.36 -22.36
C ARG A 188 -14.39 15.44 -23.44
N LEU A 189 -14.82 15.42 -24.68
CA LEU A 189 -13.96 15.67 -25.84
C LEU A 189 -14.03 17.14 -26.21
N TRP A 190 -12.87 17.78 -26.36
CA TRP A 190 -12.75 19.17 -26.76
C TRP A 190 -12.02 19.26 -28.09
N ARG A 191 -12.70 19.71 -29.15
CA ARG A 191 -11.98 20.08 -30.39
C ARG A 191 -11.37 21.47 -30.21
N ILE A 192 -10.05 21.56 -30.25
CA ILE A 192 -9.34 22.82 -29.98
C ILE A 192 -9.01 23.65 -31.23
N LYS A 193 -9.18 23.09 -32.43
CA LYS A 193 -8.97 23.81 -33.70
C LYS A 193 -10.28 24.17 -34.40
N GLY A 194 -10.29 25.32 -35.08
CA GLY A 194 -11.44 25.82 -35.84
C GLY A 194 -12.47 26.51 -34.95
N LYS A 195 -13.76 26.29 -35.22
CA LYS A 195 -14.85 26.90 -34.43
C LYS A 195 -14.96 26.37 -32.99
N GLY A 196 -14.23 25.31 -32.66
CA GLY A 196 -14.29 24.62 -31.37
C GLY A 196 -15.64 23.93 -31.14
N TRP A 197 -15.63 22.82 -30.42
CA TRP A 197 -16.85 22.18 -29.92
C TRP A 197 -16.49 21.22 -28.79
N TRP A 198 -17.50 20.82 -28.01
CA TRP A 198 -17.35 19.78 -27.01
C TRP A 198 -18.46 18.73 -27.08
N ARG A 199 -18.15 17.52 -26.62
CA ARG A 199 -19.06 16.37 -26.52
C ARG A 199 -18.76 15.56 -25.26
N ASP A 200 -19.80 15.17 -24.55
CA ASP A 200 -19.71 14.31 -23.37
C ASP A 200 -20.00 12.86 -23.73
N TYR A 201 -19.29 11.97 -23.05
CA TYR A 201 -19.44 10.53 -23.19
C TYR A 201 -19.34 9.89 -21.81
N THR A 202 -20.04 8.78 -21.63
CA THR A 202 -19.85 7.86 -20.50
C THR A 202 -19.34 6.54 -21.03
N ALA A 203 -18.08 6.25 -20.77
CA ALA A 203 -17.48 4.96 -21.10
C ALA A 203 -17.69 3.97 -19.96
N LYS A 204 -18.24 2.81 -20.27
CA LYS A 204 -18.46 1.70 -19.34
C LYS A 204 -17.53 0.55 -19.72
N GLY A 205 -17.11 -0.22 -18.74
CA GLY A 205 -16.21 -1.33 -18.99
C GLY A 205 -16.07 -2.29 -17.83
N THR A 206 -15.25 -3.32 -18.04
CA THR A 206 -14.95 -4.32 -17.02
C THR A 206 -13.68 -3.97 -16.27
N LEU A 207 -13.65 -4.38 -15.00
CA LEU A 207 -12.49 -4.33 -14.14
C LEU A 207 -12.02 -5.77 -13.90
N GLU A 208 -10.79 -6.07 -14.32
CA GLU A 208 -10.14 -7.34 -14.02
C GLU A 208 -9.05 -7.13 -12.98
N LEU A 209 -9.19 -7.82 -11.85
CA LEU A 209 -8.14 -7.89 -10.86
C LEU A 209 -7.12 -8.97 -11.25
N LYS A 210 -5.90 -8.55 -11.56
CA LYS A 210 -4.76 -9.44 -11.79
C LYS A 210 -3.83 -9.37 -10.57
N PRO A 211 -2.99 -10.39 -10.30
CA PRO A 211 -2.23 -10.50 -9.04
C PRO A 211 -1.34 -9.30 -8.65
N LYS A 212 -1.09 -8.35 -9.56
CA LYS A 212 -0.27 -7.15 -9.32
C LYS A 212 -0.80 -5.89 -10.02
N LYS A 213 -1.96 -5.97 -10.67
CA LYS A 213 -2.49 -4.85 -11.44
C LYS A 213 -3.99 -4.96 -11.57
N ILE A 214 -4.63 -3.81 -11.63
CA ILE A 214 -5.99 -3.70 -12.11
C ILE A 214 -5.92 -3.48 -13.61
N LYS A 215 -6.78 -4.15 -14.38
CA LYS A 215 -6.97 -3.86 -15.80
C LYS A 215 -8.38 -3.34 -16.00
N LEU A 216 -8.48 -2.17 -16.64
CA LEU A 216 -9.72 -1.56 -17.06
C LEU A 216 -9.86 -1.78 -18.57
N THR A 217 -10.95 -2.43 -18.97
CA THR A 217 -11.25 -2.71 -20.38
C THR A 217 -12.57 -2.05 -20.74
N PRO A 218 -12.57 -0.98 -21.56
CA PRO A 218 -13.81 -0.35 -22.00
C PRO A 218 -14.58 -1.33 -22.89
N SER A 219 -15.90 -1.39 -22.72
CA SER A 219 -16.79 -2.28 -23.49
C SER A 219 -17.91 -1.54 -24.21
N ASP A 220 -18.32 -0.39 -23.68
CA ASP A 220 -19.44 0.39 -24.20
C ASP A 220 -19.21 1.88 -23.99
N VAL A 221 -19.81 2.71 -24.84
CA VAL A 221 -19.79 4.17 -24.70
C VAL A 221 -21.14 4.75 -25.05
N GLU A 222 -21.64 5.58 -24.13
CA GLU A 222 -22.89 6.31 -24.28
C GLU A 222 -22.60 7.80 -24.52
N GLU A 223 -23.12 8.38 -25.61
CA GLU A 223 -23.03 9.83 -25.87
C GLU A 223 -23.98 10.59 -24.94
N GLY A 224 -23.47 11.63 -24.30
CA GLY A 224 -24.23 12.55 -23.47
C GLY A 224 -24.48 13.89 -24.16
N ASP A 225 -24.29 14.98 -23.43
CA ASP A 225 -24.51 16.33 -23.93
C ASP A 225 -23.44 16.76 -24.96
N LYS A 226 -23.77 17.77 -25.77
CA LYS A 226 -22.84 18.34 -26.75
C LYS A 226 -23.12 19.80 -27.06
N SER A 227 -22.09 20.50 -27.52
CA SER A 227 -22.26 21.85 -28.06
C SER A 227 -22.90 21.83 -29.46
N PRO A 228 -23.58 22.93 -29.86
CA PRO A 228 -24.04 23.10 -31.24
C PRO A 228 -22.90 22.95 -32.27
N GLY A 229 -23.16 22.24 -33.37
CA GLY A 229 -22.17 22.05 -34.44
C GLY A 229 -21.08 21.01 -34.17
N ALA A 230 -21.17 20.25 -33.08
CA ALA A 230 -20.22 19.19 -32.79
C ALA A 230 -20.30 18.06 -33.82
N VAL A 231 -19.17 17.66 -34.39
CA VAL A 231 -19.07 16.53 -35.34
C VAL A 231 -18.87 15.22 -34.58
N PHE A 232 -19.38 14.10 -35.09
CA PHE A 232 -19.14 12.80 -34.49
C PHE A 232 -17.65 12.47 -34.48
N VAL A 233 -17.15 12.02 -33.33
CA VAL A 233 -15.81 11.47 -33.13
C VAL A 233 -15.98 10.19 -32.35
N ASP A 234 -15.20 9.17 -32.71
CA ASP A 234 -15.22 7.89 -32.00
C ASP A 234 -14.50 8.02 -30.64
N PRO A 235 -15.23 8.03 -29.51
CA PRO A 235 -14.64 8.15 -28.18
C PRO A 235 -13.87 6.89 -27.77
N LEU A 236 -14.19 5.71 -28.35
CA LEU A 236 -13.46 4.48 -28.08
C LEU A 236 -12.08 4.49 -28.70
N ALA A 237 -11.91 5.13 -29.87
CA ALA A 237 -10.59 5.34 -30.45
C ALA A 237 -9.73 6.23 -29.53
N ALA A 238 -10.31 7.33 -29.03
CA ALA A 238 -9.63 8.24 -28.10
C ALA A 238 -9.27 7.58 -26.76
N LEU A 239 -10.13 6.69 -26.24
CA LEU A 239 -9.84 5.87 -25.07
C LEU A 239 -8.87 4.71 -25.34
N GLY A 240 -8.93 4.15 -26.55
CA GLY A 240 -8.15 3.00 -27.00
C GLY A 240 -6.67 3.32 -27.13
N GLU A 241 -6.31 4.59 -27.30
CA GLU A 241 -4.92 5.07 -27.15
C GLU A 241 -4.39 4.89 -25.70
N GLY A 242 -5.26 4.51 -24.76
CA GLY A 242 -4.91 3.95 -23.47
C GLY A 242 -4.39 4.95 -22.44
N ILE A 243 -4.16 6.22 -22.80
CA ILE A 243 -3.51 7.19 -21.90
C ILE A 243 -4.26 7.35 -20.57
N ILE A 244 -5.58 7.54 -20.61
CA ILE A 244 -6.40 7.78 -19.41
C ILE A 244 -6.52 6.52 -18.55
N LEU A 245 -6.91 5.39 -19.16
CA LEU A 245 -7.09 4.15 -18.42
C LEU A 245 -5.75 3.64 -17.87
N ASN A 246 -4.67 3.70 -18.65
CA ASN A 246 -3.34 3.34 -18.16
C ASN A 246 -2.86 4.29 -17.05
N ALA A 247 -3.20 5.59 -17.11
CA ALA A 247 -2.87 6.50 -16.01
C ALA A 247 -3.59 6.14 -14.70
N ILE A 248 -4.86 5.74 -14.77
CA ILE A 248 -5.62 5.26 -13.60
C ILE A 248 -5.04 3.92 -13.12
N GLU A 249 -4.79 2.97 -14.02
CA GLU A 249 -4.18 1.67 -13.71
C GLU A 249 -2.81 1.83 -13.03
N ASP A 250 -1.92 2.67 -13.59
CA ASP A 250 -0.59 2.97 -13.04
C ASP A 250 -0.70 3.67 -11.67
N ALA A 251 -1.62 4.63 -11.51
CA ALA A 251 -1.81 5.32 -10.23
C ALA A 251 -2.32 4.38 -9.12
N ILE A 252 -3.21 3.44 -9.46
CA ILE A 252 -3.64 2.42 -8.50
C ILE A 252 -2.48 1.45 -8.20
N ALA A 253 -1.80 0.95 -9.23
CA ALA A 253 -0.72 -0.03 -9.08
C ALA A 253 0.46 0.48 -8.24
N THR A 254 0.77 1.78 -8.33
CA THR A 254 1.82 2.44 -7.53
C THR A 254 1.42 2.66 -6.08
N SER A 255 0.12 2.72 -5.80
CA SER A 255 -0.42 2.80 -4.45
C SER A 255 -0.55 1.42 -3.80
N LEU A 256 -0.59 0.34 -4.59
CA LEU A 256 -0.68 -1.02 -4.08
C LEU A 256 0.64 -1.44 -3.40
N PRO A 257 0.58 -1.99 -2.17
CA PRO A 257 1.76 -2.48 -1.47
C PRO A 257 2.39 -3.73 -2.14
N THR A 258 1.70 -4.32 -3.13
CA THR A 258 1.95 -5.67 -3.67
C THR A 258 3.07 -5.76 -4.72
N THR A 259 3.72 -4.65 -5.09
CA THR A 259 4.69 -4.66 -6.21
C THR A 259 6.05 -5.28 -5.84
N LYS A 260 6.37 -5.45 -4.55
CA LYS A 260 7.65 -6.02 -4.10
C LYS A 260 7.38 -7.10 -3.06
N SER A 261 7.74 -8.35 -3.36
CA SER A 261 7.77 -9.40 -2.33
C SER A 261 8.87 -9.03 -1.34
N THR A 262 8.49 -8.69 -0.11
CA THR A 262 9.46 -8.35 0.93
C THR A 262 9.84 -9.62 1.67
N ASN A 263 11.14 -9.88 1.80
CA ASN A 263 11.64 -10.93 2.67
C ASN A 263 11.58 -10.42 4.13
N LEU A 264 10.66 -10.96 4.91
CA LEU A 264 10.53 -10.82 6.35
C LEU A 264 11.34 -11.92 7.04
N SER A 265 12.60 -11.63 7.39
CA SER A 265 13.41 -12.57 8.19
C SER A 265 13.53 -13.98 7.57
N GLY A 266 13.60 -14.04 6.24
CA GLY A 266 13.61 -15.28 5.46
C GLY A 266 12.23 -15.70 4.92
N LEU A 267 11.13 -15.21 5.49
CA LEU A 267 9.78 -15.45 4.98
C LEU A 267 9.45 -14.48 3.84
N LYS A 268 8.89 -14.98 2.76
CA LYS A 268 8.42 -14.13 1.66
C LYS A 268 6.97 -13.74 1.92
N ALA A 269 6.72 -12.45 2.18
CA ALA A 269 5.36 -11.94 2.24
C ALA A 269 4.82 -11.70 0.83
N LYS A 270 3.68 -12.32 0.55
CA LYS A 270 2.90 -12.10 -0.66
C LYS A 270 1.58 -11.45 -0.27
N LEU A 271 1.38 -10.24 -0.74
CA LEU A 271 0.14 -9.50 -0.55
C LEU A 271 -0.80 -9.87 -1.70
N ASN A 272 -1.94 -10.46 -1.37
CA ASN A 272 -2.97 -10.77 -2.35
C ASN A 272 -4.07 -9.70 -2.25
N VAL A 273 -4.64 -9.30 -3.39
CA VAL A 273 -5.81 -8.42 -3.41
C VAL A 273 -7.05 -9.31 -3.37
N ALA A 274 -7.93 -9.09 -2.40
CA ALA A 274 -9.11 -9.91 -2.16
C ALA A 274 -10.41 -9.24 -2.64
N ASN A 275 -10.55 -7.93 -2.43
CA ASN A 275 -11.78 -7.21 -2.75
C ASN A 275 -11.53 -5.76 -3.15
N LEU A 276 -12.48 -5.22 -3.93
CA LEU A 276 -12.53 -3.84 -4.40
C LEU A 276 -13.95 -3.32 -4.21
N THR A 277 -14.09 -2.24 -3.43
CA THR A 277 -15.38 -1.63 -3.14
C THR A 277 -15.30 -0.11 -3.15
N LYS A 278 -16.44 0.56 -3.32
CA LYS A 278 -16.54 2.02 -3.22
C LYS A 278 -17.09 2.38 -1.85
N SER A 279 -16.44 3.31 -1.16
CA SER A 279 -16.91 3.85 0.13
C SER A 279 -16.57 5.33 0.22
N GLY A 280 -17.57 6.19 0.47
CA GLY A 280 -17.35 7.61 0.76
C GLY A 280 -16.48 8.37 -0.25
N GLY A 281 -16.67 8.15 -1.56
CA GLY A 281 -15.85 8.78 -2.62
C GLY A 281 -14.46 8.16 -2.81
N SER A 282 -14.14 7.09 -2.09
CA SER A 282 -12.88 6.37 -2.17
C SER A 282 -13.08 4.99 -2.78
N LEU A 283 -12.05 4.53 -3.50
CA LEU A 283 -11.85 3.15 -3.88
C LEU A 283 -11.14 2.45 -2.73
N VAL A 284 -11.81 1.49 -2.11
CA VAL A 284 -11.29 0.66 -1.02
C VAL A 284 -10.83 -0.67 -1.58
N ILE A 285 -9.55 -0.97 -1.42
CA ILE A 285 -8.92 -2.21 -1.86
C ILE A 285 -8.49 -2.96 -0.60
N THR A 286 -9.01 -4.17 -0.40
CA THR A 286 -8.62 -5.02 0.74
C THR A 286 -7.92 -6.28 0.26
N GLY A 287 -7.04 -6.82 1.09
CA GLY A 287 -6.29 -8.01 0.75
C GLY A 287 -5.75 -8.77 1.95
N ASP A 288 -5.27 -9.98 1.69
CA ASP A 288 -4.61 -10.83 2.68
C ASP A 288 -3.08 -10.79 2.52
N ILE A 289 -2.40 -11.24 3.58
CA ILE A 289 -0.95 -11.39 3.62
C ILE A 289 -0.68 -12.89 3.76
N GLU A 290 -0.11 -13.48 2.71
CA GLU A 290 0.37 -14.86 2.69
C GLU A 290 1.87 -14.85 3.02
N LEU A 291 2.26 -15.53 4.10
CA LEU A 291 3.67 -15.72 4.44
C LEU A 291 4.12 -17.06 3.86
N GLN A 292 5.12 -17.03 2.99
CA GLN A 292 5.72 -18.23 2.41
C GLN A 292 7.09 -18.47 3.03
N ASP A 293 7.38 -19.72 3.39
CA ASP A 293 8.74 -20.14 3.69
C ASP A 293 9.62 -19.99 2.43
N PRO A 294 10.91 -19.63 2.59
CA PRO A 294 11.82 -19.35 1.47
C PRO A 294 12.05 -20.53 0.53
#